data_AF-A0A354Q6T7-F1
#
_entry.id   AF-A0A354Q6T7-F1
#
_cell.length_a   1.000
_cell.length_b   1.000
_cell.length_c   1.000
_cell.angle_alpha   90.00
_cell.angle_beta   90.00
_cell.angle_gamma   90.00
#
_symmetry.space_group_name_H-M   'P 1'
#
loop_
_entity.id
_entity.type
_entity.pdbx_description
1 polymer ?
#
loop_
_entity_poly.entity_id
_entity_poly.type
_entity_poly.pdbx_seq_one_letter_code
_entity_poly.pdbx_strand_id
1 'polypeptide(L)'
;QVSQLEKLQQEIENDIKKKKNQDNTHLQKAVALYSKMDAAIAAQSLAKLDRMIAVSILKQMKEKQASLVLSSMGAEESASIIEEITRKK
;
A
#
# COMPACT_ATOMS: atom_id res chain seq x y z
N GLN A 1 -30.64 28.55 -3.83
CA GLN A 1 -30.70 27.09 -3.98
C GLN A 1 -29.40 26.53 -4.57
N VAL A 2 -28.82 27.12 -5.63
CA VAL A 2 -27.53 26.68 -6.20
C VAL A 2 -26.34 26.74 -5.23
N SER A 3 -26.25 27.78 -4.38
CA SER A 3 -25.11 27.92 -3.44
C SER A 3 -25.03 26.86 -2.34
N GLN A 4 -26.14 26.18 -2.02
CA GLN A 4 -26.15 25.08 -1.05
C GLN A 4 -25.62 23.78 -1.67
N LEU A 5 -25.90 23.57 -2.96
CA LEU A 5 -25.37 22.44 -3.72
C LEU A 5 -23.87 22.58 -3.96
N GLU A 6 -23.39 23.79 -4.28
CA GLU A 6 -21.96 24.07 -4.46
C GLU A 6 -21.16 23.86 -3.16
N LYS A 7 -21.71 24.31 -2.01
CA LYS A 7 -21.10 24.04 -0.70
C LYS A 7 -21.02 22.55 -0.39
N LEU A 8 -22.10 21.81 -0.62
CA LEU A 8 -22.13 20.37 -0.39
C LEU A 8 -21.13 19.63 -1.30
N GLN A 9 -21.02 20.02 -2.57
CA GLN A 9 -20.04 19.44 -3.49
C GLN A 9 -18.60 19.69 -3.00
N GLN A 10 -18.32 20.90 -2.51
CA GLN A 10 -17.00 21.24 -1.99
C GLN A 10 -16.66 20.51 -0.68
N GLU A 11 -17.64 20.29 0.20
CA GLU A 11 -17.48 19.45 1.39
C GLU A 11 -17.18 18.00 1.02
N ILE A 12 -17.90 17.42 0.06
CA ILE A 12 -17.65 16.06 -0.44
C ILE A 12 -16.24 15.94 -1.02
N GLU A 13 -15.81 16.89 -1.86
CA GLU A 13 -14.46 16.88 -2.42
C GLU A 13 -13.39 16.99 -1.33
N ASN A 14 -13.61 17.81 -0.30
CA ASN A 14 -12.71 17.95 0.82
C ASN A 14 -12.63 16.68 1.67
N ASP A 15 -13.76 16.02 1.93
CA ASP A 15 -13.82 14.76 2.68
C ASP A 15 -13.17 13.61 1.91
N ILE A 16 -13.36 13.54 0.59
CA ILE A 16 -12.67 12.57 -0.27
C ILE A 16 -11.16 12.80 -0.23
N LYS A 17 -10.70 14.06 -0.36
CA LYS A 17 -9.28 14.40 -0.27
C LYS A 17 -8.71 14.05 1.11
N LYS A 18 -9.44 14.35 2.18
CA LYS A 18 -9.04 14.05 3.56
C LYS A 18 -8.91 12.54 3.78
N LYS A 19 -9.90 11.75 3.36
CA LYS A 19 -9.87 10.29 3.44
C LYS A 19 -8.70 9.71 2.65
N LYS A 20 -8.49 10.16 1.41
CA LYS A 20 -7.35 9.75 0.58
C LYS A 20 -6.02 10.06 1.26
N ASN A 21 -5.87 11.22 1.90
CA ASN A 21 -4.65 11.57 2.63
C ASN A 21 -4.44 10.72 3.89
N GLN A 22 -5.50 10.39 4.62
CA GLN A 22 -5.42 9.50 5.78
C GLN A 22 -5.02 8.08 5.39
N ASP A 23 -5.64 7.53 4.34
CA ASP A 23 -5.31 6.20 3.82
C ASP A 23 -3.84 6.14 3.38
N ASN A 24 -3.36 7.19 2.72
CA ASN A 24 -1.96 7.29 2.31
C ASN A 24 -1.00 7.39 3.52
N THR A 25 -1.41 8.09 4.58
CA THR A 25 -0.61 8.22 5.82
C THR A 25 -0.50 6.88 6.54
N HIS A 26 -1.58 6.11 6.63
CA HIS A 26 -1.56 4.77 7.24
C HIS A 26 -0.71 3.80 6.44
N LEU A 27 -0.79 3.86 5.11
CA LEU A 27 0.03 3.05 4.22
C LEU A 27 1.52 3.39 4.36
N GLN A 28 1.88 4.67 4.45
CA GLN A 28 3.26 5.10 4.72
C GLN A 28 3.79 4.59 6.07
N LYS A 29 2.95 4.59 7.11
CA LYS A 29 3.33 4.02 8.41
C LYS A 29 3.57 2.51 8.32
N ALA A 30 2.72 1.79 7.59
CA ALA A 30 2.92 0.36 7.34
C ALA A 30 4.23 0.11 6.58
N VAL A 31 4.48 0.84 5.49
CA VAL A 31 5.75 0.78 4.74
C VAL A 31 6.95 1.02 5.66
N ALA A 32 6.90 2.04 6.51
CA ALA A 32 7.98 2.35 7.44
C ALA A 32 8.19 1.26 8.50
N LEU A 33 7.12 0.62 8.98
CA LEU A 33 7.17 -0.48 9.93
C LEU A 33 7.86 -1.70 9.30
N TYR A 34 7.35 -2.17 8.16
CA TYR A 34 7.88 -3.36 7.49
C TYR A 34 9.28 -3.13 6.91
N SER A 35 9.63 -1.90 6.51
CA SER A 35 10.98 -1.57 6.02
C SER A 35 12.06 -1.58 7.11
N LYS A 36 11.68 -1.51 8.38
CA LYS A 36 12.61 -1.59 9.53
C LYS A 36 12.71 -3.01 10.10
N MET A 37 11.80 -3.89 9.68
CA MET A 37 11.72 -5.27 10.14
C MET A 37 12.72 -6.15 9.38
N ASP A 38 13.12 -7.27 9.99
CA ASP A 38 13.85 -8.30 9.27
C ASP A 38 13.04 -8.79 8.05
N ALA A 39 13.72 -9.06 6.94
CA ALA A 39 13.09 -9.37 5.66
C ALA A 39 12.26 -10.66 5.71
N ALA A 40 12.71 -11.69 6.45
CA ALA A 40 11.99 -12.94 6.59
C ALA A 40 10.75 -12.78 7.49
N ILE A 41 10.85 -11.95 8.54
CA ILE A 41 9.71 -11.65 9.41
C ILE A 41 8.67 -10.79 8.66
N ALA A 42 9.13 -9.81 7.88
CA ALA A 42 8.27 -8.99 7.03
C ALA A 42 7.54 -9.85 5.99
N ALA A 43 8.24 -10.76 5.32
CA ALA A 43 7.65 -11.69 4.36
C ALA A 43 6.54 -12.55 4.98
N GLN A 44 6.81 -13.18 6.13
CA GLN A 44 5.82 -13.98 6.85
C GLN A 44 4.62 -13.16 7.34
N SER A 45 4.85 -11.90 7.72
CA SER A 45 3.78 -11.02 8.19
C SER A 45 2.91 -10.52 7.04
N LEU A 46 3.52 -10.14 5.91
CA LEU A 46 2.81 -9.70 4.71
C LEU A 46 1.99 -10.81 4.08
N ALA A 47 2.45 -12.07 4.14
CA ALA A 47 1.71 -13.24 3.67
C ALA A 47 0.37 -13.47 4.43
N LYS A 48 0.20 -12.86 5.61
CA LYS A 48 -1.03 -12.92 6.41
C LYS A 48 -1.96 -11.74 6.17
N LEU A 49 -1.54 -10.74 5.40
CA LEU A 49 -2.36 -9.58 5.06
C LEU A 49 -3.20 -9.84 3.83
N ASP A 50 -4.20 -8.98 3.63
CA ASP A 50 -4.86 -8.87 2.33
C ASP A 50 -3.82 -8.57 1.24
N ARG A 51 -3.92 -9.31 0.13
CA ARG A 51 -2.96 -9.28 -0.97
C ARG A 51 -2.80 -7.88 -1.57
N MET A 52 -3.88 -7.12 -1.73
CA MET A 52 -3.79 -5.76 -2.28
C MET A 52 -3.03 -4.83 -1.34
N ILE A 53 -3.13 -5.04 -0.02
CA ILE A 53 -2.39 -4.26 0.99
C ILE A 53 -0.91 -4.63 0.93
N ALA A 54 -0.57 -5.92 0.86
CA ALA A 54 0.82 -6.37 0.77
C ALA A 54 1.51 -5.82 -0.50
N VAL A 55 0.84 -5.89 -1.65
CA VAL A 55 1.30 -5.30 -2.92
C VAL A 55 1.50 -3.78 -2.79
N SER A 56 0.53 -3.08 -2.18
CA SER A 56 0.61 -1.62 -2.00
C SER A 56 1.75 -1.19 -1.10
N ILE A 57 2.08 -1.98 -0.08
CA ILE A 57 3.23 -1.78 0.80
C ILE A 57 4.53 -2.01 0.01
N LEU A 58 4.67 -3.18 -0.62
CA LEU A 58 5.90 -3.54 -1.35
C LEU A 58 6.21 -2.59 -2.50
N LYS A 59 5.18 -2.07 -3.18
CA LYS A 59 5.32 -1.08 -4.25
C LYS A 59 5.87 0.27 -3.76
N GLN A 60 5.68 0.61 -2.49
CA GLN A 60 6.16 1.85 -1.88
C GLN A 60 7.43 1.67 -1.05
N MET A 61 7.87 0.42 -0.82
CA MET A 61 9.16 0.14 -0.20
C MET A 61 10.30 0.54 -1.14
N LYS A 62 11.46 0.84 -0.55
CA LYS A 62 12.70 1.02 -1.34
C LYS A 62 13.02 -0.28 -2.05
N GLU A 63 13.46 -0.20 -3.32
CA GLU A 63 13.71 -1.37 -4.18
C GLU A 63 14.54 -2.46 -3.50
N LYS A 64 15.65 -2.09 -2.86
CA LYS A 64 16.51 -3.04 -2.14
C LYS A 64 15.77 -3.76 -1.01
N GLN A 65 14.90 -3.07 -0.27
CA GLN A 65 14.14 -3.68 0.82
C GLN A 65 13.01 -4.56 0.29
N ALA A 66 12.28 -4.09 -0.73
CA ALA A 66 11.25 -4.89 -1.39
C ALA A 66 11.84 -6.19 -1.96
N SER A 67 13.01 -6.11 -2.61
CA SER A 67 13.73 -7.27 -3.15
C SER A 67 14.10 -8.30 -2.08
N LEU A 68 14.60 -7.86 -0.93
CA LEU A 68 14.92 -8.76 0.19
C LEU A 68 13.68 -9.46 0.75
N VAL A 69 12.58 -8.72 0.92
CA VAL A 69 11.31 -9.29 1.42
C VAL A 69 10.74 -10.29 0.41
N LEU A 70 10.68 -9.93 -0.87
CA LEU A 70 10.23 -10.81 -1.95
C LEU A 70 11.06 -12.10 -2.03
N SER A 71 12.38 -12.00 -1.86
CA SER A 71 13.28 -13.17 -1.83
C SER A 71 12.99 -14.10 -0.65
N SER A 72 12.40 -13.57 0.43
CA SER A 72 12.06 -14.31 1.64
C SER A 72 10.62 -14.89 1.63
N MET A 73 9.80 -14.58 0.62
CA MET A 73 8.42 -15.06 0.47
C MET A 73 8.31 -16.42 -0.24
N GLY A 74 9.40 -16.91 -0.85
CA GLY A 74 9.37 -18.07 -1.74
C GLY A 74 9.09 -17.69 -3.19
N ALA A 75 9.53 -18.53 -4.13
CA ALA A 75 9.57 -18.19 -5.55
C ALA A 75 8.19 -17.94 -6.16
N GLU A 76 7.19 -18.77 -5.82
CA GLU A 76 5.83 -18.67 -6.37
C GLU A 76 5.11 -17.41 -5.89
N GLU A 77 5.10 -17.17 -4.57
CA GLU A 77 4.45 -15.98 -3.99
C GLU A 77 5.11 -14.70 -4.47
N SER A 78 6.45 -14.68 -4.53
CA SER A 78 7.22 -13.55 -5.03
C SER A 78 6.88 -13.23 -6.49
N ALA A 79 6.86 -14.24 -7.36
CA ALA A 79 6.50 -14.07 -8.77
C ALA A 79 5.08 -13.50 -8.92
N SER A 80 4.13 -14.04 -8.15
CA SER A 80 2.73 -13.62 -8.18
C SER A 80 2.56 -12.16 -7.72
N ILE A 81 3.25 -11.74 -6.66
CA ILE A 81 3.24 -10.35 -6.19
C ILE A 81 3.90 -9.41 -7.21
N ILE A 82 5.03 -9.81 -7.80
CA ILE A 82 5.72 -9.03 -8.84
C ILE A 82 4.81 -8.79 -10.04
N GLU A 83 4.07 -9.82 -10.46
CA GLU A 83 3.09 -9.69 -11.54
C GLU A 83 2.04 -8.61 -11.22
N GLU A 84 1.51 -8.60 -10.00
CA GLU A 84 0.54 -7.58 -9.57
C GLU A 84 1.14 -6.17 -9.47
N ILE A 85 2.39 -6.05 -9.00
CA ILE A 85 3.08 -4.75 -8.93
C ILE A 85 3.29 -4.17 -10.34
N THR A 86 3.64 -5.02 -11.30
CA THR A 86 4.00 -4.63 -12.68
C THR A 86 2.79 -4.56 -13.62
N ARG A 87 1.65 -5.11 -13.22
CA ARG A 87 0.39 -5.01 -13.96
C ARG A 87 0.01 -3.54 -14.14
N LYS A 88 0.07 -3.07 -15.38
CA LYS A 88 -0.47 -1.76 -15.75
C LYS A 88 -2.00 -1.83 -15.66
N LYS A 89 -2.60 -0.90 -14.91
CA LYS A 89 -4.03 -0.63 -14.96
C LYS A 89 -4.41 -0.06 -16.32
#